data_AF-A0A563VM37-F1
#
_entry.id   AF-A0A563VM37-F1
#
_cell.length_a   1.000
_cell.length_b   1.000
_cell.length_c   1.000
_cell.angle_alpha   90.00
_cell.angle_beta   90.00
_cell.angle_gamma   90.00
#
_symmetry.space_group_name_H-M   'P 1'
#
loop_
_entity.id
_entity.type
_entity.pdbx_description
1 polymer ?
#
loop_
_entity_poly.entity_id
_entity_poly.type
_entity_poly.pdbx_seq_one_letter_code
_entity_poly.pdbx_strand_id
1 'polypeptide(L)'
;MRKFILIWGGTKSRVNGMLLGFMGAGVAKTIFGLGQSLTLWLPAQFCSSLNFPLMGSSETALWMEAVPPELQGRVFAADELVVKLVSAIATLMAGVLSDRFLEPAMQSPTILNSLFAPIFGNSAGAGMALLYVVCAIAMLSIGAVGFKLSQLRQIENTVSKL
;
A
#
# COMPACT_ATOMS: atom_id res chain seq x y z
N MET A 1 -7.93 -9.05 -28.89
CA MET A 1 -7.78 -8.35 -27.59
C MET A 1 -9.07 -7.79 -26.97
N ARG A 2 -10.14 -7.46 -27.73
CA ARG A 2 -11.40 -6.91 -27.16
C ARG A 2 -12.24 -7.85 -26.27
N LYS A 3 -12.00 -9.17 -26.27
CA LYS A 3 -12.86 -10.15 -25.57
C LYS A 3 -12.57 -10.36 -24.08
N PHE A 4 -11.38 -10.00 -23.58
CA PHE A 4 -11.04 -10.17 -22.16
C PHE A 4 -11.68 -9.10 -21.25
N ILE A 5 -11.85 -7.88 -21.76
CA ILE A 5 -12.45 -6.75 -21.04
C ILE A 5 -13.95 -6.95 -20.75
N LEU A 6 -14.64 -7.82 -21.51
CA LEU A 6 -16.07 -8.09 -21.35
C LEU A 6 -16.39 -9.23 -20.37
N ILE A 7 -15.47 -10.18 -20.16
CA ILE A 7 -15.65 -11.28 -19.20
C ILE A 7 -15.42 -10.78 -17.77
N TRP A 8 -14.51 -9.83 -17.61
CA TRP A 8 -14.23 -9.20 -16.34
C TRP A 8 -15.03 -7.91 -16.19
N GLY A 9 -16.36 -8.04 -16.28
CA GLY A 9 -17.32 -6.95 -16.18
C GLY A 9 -16.84 -5.92 -15.17
N GLY A 10 -16.37 -4.78 -15.71
CA GLY A 10 -15.53 -3.83 -14.99
C GLY A 10 -16.10 -3.57 -13.62
N THR A 11 -15.27 -3.73 -12.58
CA THR A 11 -15.69 -3.59 -11.20
C THR A 11 -16.46 -2.29 -11.09
N LYS A 12 -17.78 -2.39 -10.90
CA LYS A 12 -18.75 -1.29 -10.93
C LYS A 12 -18.45 -0.18 -9.93
N SER A 13 -17.42 -0.36 -9.10
CA SER A 13 -16.74 0.64 -8.30
C SER A 13 -15.22 0.42 -8.37
N ARG A 14 -14.55 1.15 -9.28
CA ARG A 14 -13.07 1.15 -9.42
C ARG A 14 -12.40 1.52 -8.10
N VAL A 15 -13.05 2.39 -7.33
CA VAL A 15 -12.65 2.81 -5.97
C VAL A 15 -12.70 1.63 -4.99
N ASN A 16 -13.78 0.84 -4.97
CA ASN A 16 -13.84 -0.35 -4.11
C ASN A 16 -12.77 -1.39 -4.47
N GLY A 17 -12.45 -1.54 -5.76
CA GLY A 17 -11.34 -2.39 -6.20
C GLY A 17 -9.99 -1.92 -5.66
N MET A 18 -9.73 -0.62 -5.72
CA MET A 18 -8.51 0.00 -5.17
C MET A 18 -8.43 -0.15 -3.64
N LEU A 19 -9.54 0.09 -2.92
CA LEU A 19 -9.60 -0.04 -1.46
C LEU A 19 -9.44 -1.50 -1.00
N LEU A 20 -10.06 -2.46 -1.70
CA LEU A 20 -9.83 -3.89 -1.47
C LEU A 20 -8.36 -4.25 -1.73
N GLY A 21 -7.73 -3.66 -2.75
CA GLY A 21 -6.31 -3.82 -3.04
C GLY A 21 -5.42 -3.32 -1.90
N PHE A 22 -5.70 -2.14 -1.34
CA PHE A 22 -4.99 -1.62 -0.16
C PHE A 22 -5.13 -2.53 1.06
N MET A 23 -6.34 -3.02 1.33
CA MET A 23 -6.57 -3.96 2.44
C MET A 23 -5.85 -5.28 2.21
N GLY A 24 -5.96 -5.86 1.02
CA GLY A 24 -5.30 -7.11 0.64
C GLY A 24 -3.77 -7.01 0.71
N ALA A 25 -3.21 -5.91 0.20
CA ALA A 25 -1.78 -5.62 0.30
C ALA A 25 -1.34 -5.44 1.76
N GLY A 26 -2.10 -4.70 2.56
CA GLY A 26 -1.83 -4.51 3.99
C GLY A 26 -1.82 -5.82 4.76
N VAL A 27 -2.80 -6.71 4.54
CA VAL A 27 -2.83 -8.05 5.15
C VAL A 27 -1.62 -8.87 4.71
N ALA A 28 -1.36 -8.97 3.40
CA ALA A 28 -0.25 -9.76 2.86
C ALA A 28 1.11 -9.28 3.40
N LYS A 29 1.33 -7.96 3.44
CA LYS A 29 2.54 -7.36 3.99
C LYS A 29 2.67 -7.55 5.51
N THR A 30 1.56 -7.52 6.24
CA THR A 30 1.57 -7.82 7.68
C THR A 30 2.02 -9.27 7.92
N ILE A 31 1.47 -10.22 7.17
CA ILE A 31 1.89 -11.64 7.24
C ILE A 31 3.37 -11.79 6.84
N PHE A 32 3.81 -11.07 5.81
CA PHE A 32 5.21 -11.07 5.38
C PHE A 32 6.15 -10.58 6.50
N GLY A 33 5.85 -9.44 7.12
CA GLY A 33 6.68 -8.85 8.18
C GLY A 33 6.69 -9.65 9.50
N LEU A 34 5.66 -10.46 9.75
CA LEU A 34 5.60 -11.40 10.88
C LEU A 34 6.22 -12.76 10.55
N GLY A 35 6.38 -13.09 9.27
CA GLY A 35 6.91 -14.37 8.83
C GLY A 35 8.40 -14.48 9.12
N GLN A 36 8.80 -15.56 9.79
CA GLN A 36 10.22 -15.90 10.03
C GLN A 36 10.74 -17.03 9.12
N SER A 37 9.90 -17.52 8.19
CA SER A 37 10.20 -18.64 7.32
C SER A 37 10.02 -18.29 5.85
N LEU A 38 10.92 -18.79 5.00
CA LEU A 38 10.89 -18.63 3.55
C LEU A 38 9.57 -19.12 2.93
N THR A 39 8.98 -20.17 3.51
CA THR A 39 7.70 -20.75 3.07
C THR A 39 6.52 -19.79 3.26
N LEU A 40 6.58 -18.89 4.24
CA LEU A 40 5.59 -17.84 4.47
C LEU A 40 5.88 -16.60 3.61
N TRP A 41 7.15 -16.28 3.41
CA TRP A 41 7.57 -15.10 2.64
C TRP A 41 7.17 -15.18 1.17
N LEU A 42 7.40 -16.32 0.51
CA LEU A 42 7.10 -16.48 -0.92
C LEU A 42 5.62 -16.21 -1.27
N PRO A 43 4.63 -16.89 -0.66
CA PRO A 43 3.23 -16.64 -0.97
C PRO A 43 2.77 -15.25 -0.54
N ALA A 44 3.25 -14.74 0.60
CA ALA A 44 2.89 -13.39 1.08
C ALA A 44 3.40 -12.30 0.13
N GLN A 45 4.65 -12.41 -0.35
CA GLN A 45 5.23 -11.48 -1.30
C GLN A 45 4.58 -11.57 -2.67
N PHE A 46 4.20 -12.76 -3.12
CA PHE A 46 3.44 -12.96 -4.35
C PHE A 46 2.07 -12.27 -4.27
N CYS A 47 1.31 -12.53 -3.20
CA CYS A 47 0.02 -11.88 -2.95
C CYS A 47 0.16 -10.35 -2.86
N SER A 48 1.19 -9.85 -2.17
CA SER A 48 1.46 -8.40 -2.12
C SER A 48 1.77 -7.84 -3.52
N SER A 49 2.56 -8.55 -4.32
CA SER A 49 2.97 -8.10 -5.67
C SER A 49 1.79 -8.00 -6.63
N LEU A 50 0.81 -8.90 -6.52
CA LEU A 50 -0.40 -8.86 -7.35
C LEU A 50 -1.28 -7.62 -7.10
N ASN A 51 -1.19 -6.99 -5.92
CA ASN A 51 -1.98 -5.81 -5.62
C ASN A 51 -1.46 -4.56 -6.37
N PHE A 52 -0.15 -4.44 -6.59
CA PHE A 52 0.43 -3.28 -7.28
C PHE A 52 -0.13 -3.03 -8.70
N PRO A 53 -0.16 -4.01 -9.62
CA PRO A 53 -0.71 -3.78 -10.96
C PRO A 53 -2.21 -3.51 -10.94
N LEU A 54 -2.97 -4.13 -10.01
CA LEU A 54 -4.40 -3.86 -9.85
C LEU A 54 -4.68 -2.41 -9.41
N MET A 55 -3.88 -1.91 -8.48
CA MET A 55 -3.98 -0.54 -7.99
C MET A 55 -3.57 0.46 -9.07
N GLY A 56 -2.41 0.25 -9.69
CA GLY A 56 -1.89 1.13 -10.74
C GLY A 56 -2.79 1.16 -11.99
N SER A 57 -3.41 0.04 -12.37
CA SER A 57 -4.38 0.04 -13.49
C SER A 57 -5.64 0.83 -13.18
N SER A 58 -6.10 0.78 -11.92
CA SER A 58 -7.32 1.48 -11.48
C SER A 58 -7.07 2.99 -11.39
N GLU A 59 -5.93 3.40 -10.86
CA GLU A 59 -5.49 4.80 -10.78
C GLU A 59 -5.32 5.41 -12.19
N THR A 60 -4.63 4.69 -13.08
CA THR A 60 -4.44 5.15 -14.47
C THR A 60 -5.79 5.27 -15.20
N ALA A 61 -6.69 4.31 -15.05
CA ALA A 61 -8.01 4.36 -15.67
C ALA A 61 -8.88 5.50 -15.14
N LEU A 62 -8.77 5.81 -13.84
CA LEU A 62 -9.51 6.91 -13.21
C LEU A 62 -9.00 8.26 -13.70
N TRP A 63 -7.69 8.45 -13.78
CA TRP A 63 -7.08 9.66 -14.35
C TRP A 63 -7.42 9.83 -15.85
N MET A 64 -7.44 8.76 -16.62
CA MET A 64 -7.83 8.79 -18.03
C MET A 64 -9.29 9.20 -18.25
N GLU A 65 -10.18 8.85 -17.31
CA GLU A 65 -11.61 9.20 -17.38
C GLU A 65 -11.88 10.62 -16.86
N ALA A 66 -11.11 11.08 -15.87
CA ALA A 66 -11.29 12.39 -15.25
C ALA A 66 -10.60 13.54 -16.00
N VAL A 67 -9.54 13.26 -16.78
CA VAL A 67 -8.69 14.29 -17.40
C VAL A 67 -8.87 14.33 -18.92
N PRO A 68 -9.11 15.53 -19.51
CA PRO A 68 -9.18 15.71 -20.95
C PRO A 68 -7.93 15.20 -21.67
N PRO A 69 -8.05 14.55 -22.85
CA PRO A 69 -6.92 13.93 -23.57
C PRO A 69 -5.71 14.85 -23.78
N GLU A 70 -5.96 16.14 -24.01
CA GLU A 70 -4.94 17.18 -24.27
C GLU A 70 -4.05 17.46 -23.04
N LEU A 71 -4.54 17.18 -21.84
CA LEU A 71 -3.84 17.48 -20.58
C LEU A 71 -3.28 16.23 -19.89
N GLN A 72 -3.63 15.03 -20.35
CA GLN A 72 -3.24 13.77 -19.70
C GLN A 72 -1.73 13.67 -19.49
N GLY A 73 -0.92 13.94 -20.53
CA GLY A 73 0.54 13.85 -20.42
C GLY A 73 1.14 14.76 -19.33
N ARG A 74 0.54 15.95 -19.11
CA ARG A 74 1.00 16.89 -18.06
C ARG A 74 0.54 16.46 -16.67
N VAL A 75 -0.69 15.98 -16.55
CA VAL A 75 -1.25 15.52 -15.27
C VAL A 75 -0.52 14.27 -14.79
N PHE A 76 -0.32 13.27 -15.66
CA PHE A 76 0.44 12.06 -15.31
C PHE A 76 1.90 12.36 -14.95
N ALA A 77 2.55 13.31 -15.64
CA ALA A 77 3.92 13.71 -15.30
C ALA A 77 4.01 14.40 -13.93
N ALA A 78 3.03 15.25 -13.60
CA ALA A 78 2.97 15.92 -12.31
C ALA A 78 2.67 14.93 -11.17
N ASP A 79 1.73 14.01 -11.38
CA ASP A 79 1.39 12.93 -10.45
C ASP A 79 2.60 12.03 -10.16
N GLU A 80 3.27 11.55 -11.21
CA GLU A 80 4.47 10.71 -11.08
C GLU A 80 5.62 11.44 -10.37
N LEU A 81 5.78 12.75 -10.61
CA LEU A 81 6.76 13.56 -9.88
C LEU A 81 6.44 13.61 -8.39
N VAL A 82 5.18 13.82 -8.02
CA VAL A 82 4.74 13.82 -6.62
C VAL A 82 4.98 12.46 -5.98
N VAL A 83 4.59 11.36 -6.63
CA VAL A 83 4.81 10.00 -6.13
C VAL A 83 6.30 9.72 -5.90
N LYS A 84 7.18 10.13 -6.82
CA LYS A 84 8.63 9.96 -6.68
C LYS A 84 9.22 10.77 -5.53
N LEU A 85 8.80 12.04 -5.39
CA LEU A 85 9.27 12.89 -4.29
C LEU A 85 8.84 12.33 -2.93
N VAL A 86 7.57 11.93 -2.80
CA VAL A 86 7.05 11.30 -1.58
C VAL A 86 7.80 10.00 -1.28
N SER A 87 8.05 9.17 -2.29
CA SER A 87 8.81 7.92 -2.13
C SER A 87 10.25 8.17 -1.67
N ALA A 88 10.93 9.18 -2.22
CA ALA A 88 12.29 9.55 -1.83
C ALA A 88 12.35 9.98 -0.35
N ILE A 89 11.42 10.85 0.06
CA ILE A 89 11.30 11.32 1.44
C ILE A 89 10.99 10.14 2.38
N ALA A 90 10.02 9.30 2.01
CA ALA A 90 9.64 8.12 2.80
C ALA A 90 10.81 7.15 2.98
N THR A 91 11.61 6.92 1.94
CA THR A 91 12.78 6.03 2.00
C THR A 91 13.86 6.60 2.92
N LEU A 92 14.14 7.90 2.85
CA LEU A 92 15.08 8.56 3.76
C LEU A 92 14.62 8.48 5.21
N MET A 93 13.34 8.76 5.47
CA MET A 93 12.76 8.67 6.81
C MET A 93 12.77 7.24 7.34
N ALA A 94 12.44 6.25 6.50
CA ALA A 94 12.43 4.85 6.88
C ALA A 94 13.82 4.36 7.30
N GLY A 95 14.87 4.72 6.56
CA GLY A 95 16.25 4.37 6.92
C GLY A 95 16.67 4.99 8.27
N VAL A 96 16.44 6.29 8.45
CA VAL A 96 16.79 6.96 9.72
C VAL A 96 16.00 6.39 10.90
N LEU A 97 14.70 6.16 10.73
CA LEU A 97 13.82 5.67 11.79
C LEU A 97 14.14 4.21 12.15
N SER A 98 14.43 3.38 11.15
CA SER A 98 14.91 2.02 11.34
C SER A 98 16.22 2.01 12.12
N ASP A 99 17.27 2.60 11.55
CA ASP A 99 18.63 2.31 11.98
C ASP A 99 19.01 3.07 13.25
N ARG A 100 18.43 4.26 13.48
CA ARG A 100 18.77 5.11 14.63
C ARG A 100 17.81 4.99 15.81
N PHE A 101 16.56 4.58 15.58
CA PHE A 101 15.54 4.58 16.63
C PHE A 101 15.03 3.17 16.91
N LEU A 102 14.47 2.49 15.91
CA LEU A 102 13.77 1.23 16.13
C LEU A 102 14.73 0.07 16.36
N GLU A 103 15.81 -0.03 15.58
CA GLU A 103 16.78 -1.11 15.72
C GLU A 103 17.51 -1.04 17.09
N PRO A 104 18.03 0.11 17.55
CA PRO A 104 18.62 0.22 18.88
C PRO A 104 17.59 0.03 20.01
N ALA A 105 16.35 0.49 19.83
CA ALA A 105 15.29 0.34 20.83
C ALA A 105 14.87 -1.13 21.01
N MET A 106 14.84 -1.92 19.94
CA MET A 106 14.52 -3.35 20.00
C MET A 106 15.67 -4.17 20.60
N GLN A 107 16.92 -3.73 20.45
CA GLN A 107 18.08 -4.46 20.99
C GLN A 107 18.43 -4.07 22.44
N SER A 108 17.99 -2.90 22.89
CA SER A 108 18.20 -2.40 24.26
C SER A 108 17.02 -2.75 25.17
N PRO A 109 17.19 -2.80 26.51
CA PRO A 109 16.10 -3.06 27.46
C PRO A 109 15.16 -1.85 27.59
N THR A 110 14.42 -1.57 26.52
CA THR A 110 13.41 -0.51 26.46
C THR A 110 12.00 -1.09 26.58
N ILE A 111 11.01 -0.21 26.81
CA ILE A 111 9.59 -0.57 26.79
C ILE A 111 9.19 -1.18 25.43
N LEU A 112 9.76 -0.66 24.33
CA LEU A 112 9.51 -1.14 22.97
C LEU A 112 9.95 -2.60 22.81
N ASN A 113 11.16 -2.92 23.27
CA ASN A 113 11.64 -4.30 23.34
C ASN A 113 10.68 -5.16 24.17
N SER A 114 10.33 -4.75 25.39
CA SER A 114 9.46 -5.57 26.25
C SER A 114 8.09 -5.89 25.64
N LEU A 115 7.53 -4.99 24.84
CA LEU A 115 6.22 -5.19 24.18
C LEU A 115 6.31 -5.99 22.87
N PHE A 116 7.36 -5.77 22.08
CA PHE A 116 7.44 -6.26 20.69
C PHE A 116 8.43 -7.40 20.50
N ALA A 117 9.37 -7.62 21.43
CA ALA A 117 10.31 -8.75 21.41
C ALA A 117 9.64 -10.12 21.27
N PRO A 118 8.48 -10.41 21.92
CA PRO A 118 7.84 -11.72 21.78
C PRO A 118 7.37 -12.02 20.36
N ILE A 119 7.15 -10.99 19.53
CA ILE A 119 6.61 -11.10 18.18
C ILE A 119 7.73 -11.03 17.14
N PHE A 120 8.62 -10.03 17.27
CA PHE A 120 9.63 -9.71 16.27
C PHE A 120 11.03 -10.22 16.64
N GLY A 121 11.23 -10.65 17.89
CA GLY A 121 12.55 -10.94 18.45
C GLY A 121 13.34 -9.67 18.80
N ASN A 122 14.58 -9.87 19.25
CA ASN A 122 15.51 -8.81 19.68
C ASN A 122 16.86 -8.86 18.93
N SER A 123 16.91 -9.53 17.79
CA SER A 123 18.10 -9.63 16.95
C SER A 123 18.15 -8.50 15.92
N ALA A 124 19.28 -8.40 15.22
CA ALA A 124 19.41 -7.52 14.07
C ALA A 124 18.25 -7.74 13.07
N GLY A 125 17.61 -6.65 12.66
CA GLY A 125 16.45 -6.61 11.76
C GLY A 125 15.09 -6.56 12.47
N ALA A 126 15.03 -6.67 13.81
CA ALA A 126 13.76 -6.65 14.54
C ALA A 126 13.07 -5.26 14.46
N GLY A 127 13.85 -4.17 14.49
CA GLY A 127 13.33 -2.82 14.33
C GLY A 127 12.79 -2.57 12.91
N MET A 128 13.48 -3.09 11.90
CA MET A 128 13.03 -3.06 10.51
C MET A 128 11.70 -3.82 10.31
N ALA A 129 11.58 -5.02 10.88
CA ALA A 129 10.37 -5.84 10.80
C ALA A 129 9.18 -5.14 11.48
N LEU A 130 9.40 -4.54 12.65
CA LEU A 130 8.39 -3.74 13.34
C LEU A 130 7.93 -2.54 12.49
N LEU A 131 8.86 -1.76 11.95
CA LEU A 131 8.53 -0.62 11.08
C LEU A 131 7.69 -1.07 9.88
N TYR A 132 8.10 -2.16 9.24
CA TYR A 132 7.40 -2.71 8.07
C TYR A 132 5.96 -3.10 8.40
N VAL A 133 5.74 -3.81 9.52
CA VAL A 133 4.40 -4.21 9.95
C VAL A 133 3.54 -3.02 10.34
N VAL A 134 4.09 -2.02 11.05
CA VAL A 134 3.35 -0.78 11.38
C VAL A 134 2.88 -0.07 10.11
N CYS A 135 3.74 0.05 9.09
CA CYS A 135 3.38 0.60 7.79
C CYS A 135 2.31 -0.24 7.06
N ALA A 136 2.39 -1.57 7.15
CA ALA A 136 1.40 -2.47 6.56
C ALA A 136 0.01 -2.34 7.22
N ILE A 137 -0.02 -2.20 8.55
CA ILE A 137 -1.26 -1.94 9.31
C ILE A 137 -1.83 -0.56 8.98
N ALA A 138 -0.98 0.46 8.83
CA ALA A 138 -1.42 1.78 8.39
C ALA A 138 -2.06 1.73 7.00
N MET A 139 -1.45 1.01 6.05
CA MET A 139 -2.00 0.77 4.71
C MET A 139 -3.37 0.07 4.77
N LEU A 140 -3.50 -0.97 5.60
CA LEU A 140 -4.78 -1.65 5.82
C LEU A 140 -5.84 -0.71 6.39
N SER A 141 -5.44 0.14 7.34
CA SER A 141 -6.31 1.12 7.99
C SER A 141 -6.80 2.18 7.01
N ILE A 142 -5.94 2.65 6.09
CA ILE A 142 -6.32 3.56 5.00
C ILE A 142 -7.38 2.92 4.11
N GLY A 143 -7.20 1.65 3.71
CA GLY A 143 -8.21 0.91 2.96
C GLY A 143 -9.55 0.82 3.71
N ALA A 144 -9.51 0.44 4.99
CA ALA A 144 -10.70 0.30 5.83
C ALA A 144 -11.44 1.64 6.08
N VAL A 145 -10.70 2.73 6.31
CA VAL A 145 -11.27 4.09 6.48
C VAL A 145 -11.80 4.61 5.15
N GLY A 146 -11.14 4.31 4.03
CA GLY A 146 -11.60 4.68 2.69
C GLY A 146 -13.00 4.15 2.38
N PHE A 147 -13.34 2.94 2.84
CA PHE A 147 -14.72 2.41 2.71
C PHE A 147 -15.77 3.21 3.48
N LYS A 148 -15.37 3.92 4.55
CA LYS A 148 -16.28 4.73 5.37
C LYS A 148 -16.42 6.17 4.86
N LEU A 149 -15.51 6.64 3.99
CA LEU A 149 -15.56 7.99 3.45
C LEU A 149 -16.60 8.07 2.32
N SER A 150 -17.75 8.68 2.62
CA SER A 150 -18.83 8.94 1.67
C SER A 150 -18.41 9.81 0.47
N GLN A 151 -17.35 10.60 0.62
CA GLN A 151 -16.77 11.46 -0.43
C GLN A 151 -16.20 10.65 -1.60
N LEU A 152 -15.57 9.49 -1.32
CA LEU A 152 -15.05 8.60 -2.36
C LEU A 152 -16.19 8.00 -3.20
N ARG A 153 -17.33 7.74 -2.56
CA ARG A 153 -18.57 7.26 -3.21
C ARG A 153 -19.25 8.35 -4.04
N GLN A 154 -19.04 9.63 -3.71
CA GLN A 154 -19.57 10.76 -4.48
C GLN A 154 -18.77 11.05 -5.76
N ILE A 155 -17.44 10.87 -5.74
CA ILE A 155 -16.58 11.03 -6.93
C ILE A 155 -16.97 9.99 -7.98
N GLU A 156 -17.22 8.75 -7.57
CA GLU A 156 -17.70 7.67 -8.45
C GLU A 156 -19.03 8.01 -9.14
N ASN A 157 -19.99 8.59 -8.39
CA ASN A 157 -21.27 9.01 -8.94
C ASN A 157 -21.16 10.18 -9.93
N THR A 158 -20.10 10.99 -9.81
CA THR A 158 -19.86 12.14 -10.70
C THR A 158 -19.21 11.68 -12.00
N VAL A 159 -18.22 10.79 -11.91
CA VAL A 159 -17.49 10.25 -13.06
C VAL A 159 -18.38 9.30 -13.88
N SER A 160 -19.23 8.49 -13.25
CA SER A 160 -20.16 7.59 -13.96
C SER A 160 -21.29 8.30 -14.74
N LYS A 161 -21.46 9.61 -14.58
CA LYS A 161 -22.53 10.40 -15.22
C LYS A 161 -22.05 11.23 -16.41
N LEU A 162 -20.74 11.23 -16.70
CA LEU A 162 -20.15 11.83 -17.90
C LEU A 162 -20.02 10.77 -18.99
#